data_AF-U6FAT5-F1
#
_entry.id   AF-U6FAT5-F1
#
_cell.length_a   1.000
_cell.length_b   1.000
_cell.length_c   1.000
_cell.angle_alpha   90.00
_cell.angle_beta   90.00
_cell.angle_gamma   90.00
#
_symmetry.space_group_name_H-M   'P 1'
#
loop_
_entity.id
_entity.type
_entity.pdbx_description
1 polymer ?
#
loop_
_entity_poly.entity_id
_entity_poly.type
_entity_poly.pdbx_seq_one_letter_code
_entity_poly.pdbx_strand_id
1 'polypeptide(L)'
;MLLSGGFAGIGGVVQGLGTYQNYFTQTSSINIGWDGLSVALLGNSTAIGILIASLLFSILKIGGLGMQTVAGVPYEIVSIVIAAIIFFIAIKYVFDLLFAVKKGTEIGPNNGVDGPNIKLQKEGPVL
;
A
#
# COMPACT_ATOMS: atom_id res chain seq x y z
N MET A 1 -15.47 11.15 -4.21
CA MET A 1 -15.93 10.23 -3.15
C MET A 1 -17.15 9.41 -3.55
N LEU A 2 -18.06 9.91 -4.39
CA LEU A 2 -19.27 9.17 -4.81
C LEU A 2 -18.97 7.81 -5.49
N LEU A 3 -18.11 7.79 -6.51
CA LEU A 3 -17.77 6.57 -7.24
C LEU A 3 -17.11 5.51 -6.35
N SER A 4 -16.07 5.88 -5.60
CA SER A 4 -15.37 4.96 -4.70
C SER A 4 -16.28 4.42 -3.59
N GLY A 5 -17.18 5.25 -3.05
CA GLY A 5 -18.17 4.81 -2.05
C GLY A 5 -19.19 3.84 -2.65
N GLY A 6 -19.62 4.07 -3.88
CA GLY A 6 -20.52 3.16 -4.61
C GLY A 6 -19.89 1.77 -4.81
N PHE A 7 -18.65 1.70 -5.29
CA PHE A 7 -17.96 0.42 -5.47
C PHE A 7 -17.68 -0.31 -4.14
N ALA A 8 -17.26 0.42 -3.11
CA ALA A 8 -17.05 -0.15 -1.77
C ALA A 8 -18.35 -0.71 -1.17
N GLY A 9 -19.48 0.00 -1.36
CA GLY A 9 -20.80 -0.46 -0.94
C GLY A 9 -21.24 -1.73 -1.67
N ILE A 10 -21.11 -1.79 -3.00
CA ILE A 10 -21.47 -2.98 -3.79
C ILE A 10 -20.64 -4.19 -3.35
N GLY A 11 -19.33 -4.02 -3.15
CA GLY A 11 -18.47 -5.11 -2.66
C GLY A 11 -18.89 -5.64 -1.29
N GLY A 12 -19.25 -4.74 -0.36
CA GLY A 12 -19.76 -5.12 0.97
C GLY A 12 -21.10 -5.86 0.91
N VAL A 13 -22.02 -5.43 0.05
CA VAL A 13 -23.33 -6.09 -0.14
C VAL A 13 -23.17 -7.48 -0.74
N VAL A 14 -22.31 -7.63 -1.76
CA VAL A 14 -22.01 -8.92 -2.39
C VAL A 14 -21.42 -9.90 -1.38
N GLN A 15 -20.47 -9.45 -0.55
CA GLN A 15 -19.88 -10.30 0.47
C GLN A 15 -20.89 -10.67 1.57
N GLY A 16 -21.64 -9.69 2.09
CA GLY A 16 -22.56 -9.88 3.21
C GLY A 16 -23.80 -10.69 2.87
N LEU A 17 -24.50 -10.34 1.79
CA LEU A 17 -25.72 -11.03 1.36
C LEU A 17 -25.45 -12.26 0.48
N GLY A 18 -24.37 -12.23 -0.31
CA GLY A 18 -24.02 -13.33 -1.22
C GLY A 18 -23.29 -14.47 -0.52
N THR A 19 -22.17 -14.19 0.14
CA THR A 19 -21.32 -15.25 0.71
C THR A 19 -21.85 -15.79 2.03
N TYR A 20 -22.29 -14.92 2.94
CA TYR A 20 -22.69 -15.34 4.29
C TYR A 20 -24.20 -15.55 4.45
N GLN A 21 -25.00 -15.08 3.48
CA GLN A 21 -26.47 -15.15 3.39
C GLN A 21 -27.25 -14.54 4.59
N ASN A 22 -26.60 -14.32 5.73
CA ASN A 22 -27.09 -13.68 6.94
C ASN A 22 -25.91 -13.01 7.65
N TYR A 23 -26.02 -11.71 7.94
CA TYR A 23 -24.95 -10.98 8.65
C TYR A 23 -24.74 -11.50 10.08
N PHE A 24 -25.77 -12.12 10.67
CA PHE A 24 -25.75 -12.66 12.04
C PHE A 24 -24.97 -13.97 12.19
N THR A 25 -24.68 -14.69 11.11
CA THR A 25 -23.85 -15.92 11.16
C THR A 25 -22.36 -15.62 10.99
N GLN A 26 -22.01 -14.35 10.75
CA GLN A 26 -20.63 -13.89 10.66
C GLN A 26 -19.94 -14.04 12.02
N THR A 27 -19.22 -15.14 12.21
CA THR A 27 -18.55 -15.45 13.48
C THR A 27 -17.27 -14.63 13.69
N SER A 28 -16.78 -13.94 12.65
CA SER A 28 -15.46 -13.29 12.66
C SER A 28 -15.39 -11.99 11.83
N SER A 29 -14.47 -11.10 12.22
CA SER A 29 -14.15 -9.87 11.49
C SER A 29 -13.78 -10.16 10.03
N ILE A 30 -14.32 -9.37 9.10
CA ILE A 30 -14.10 -9.55 7.66
C ILE A 30 -12.63 -9.24 7.34
N ASN A 31 -11.85 -10.26 6.99
CA ASN A 31 -10.42 -10.11 6.65
C ASN A 31 -10.17 -9.40 5.30
N ILE A 32 -11.21 -9.21 4.48
CA ILE A 32 -11.12 -8.64 3.12
C ILE A 32 -10.48 -7.23 3.12
N GLY A 33 -10.68 -6.44 4.18
CA GLY A 33 -10.10 -5.10 4.30
C GLY A 33 -8.58 -5.13 4.52
N TRP A 34 -8.10 -6.06 5.35
CA TRP A 34 -6.68 -6.28 5.61
C TRP A 34 -5.93 -6.81 4.38
N ASP A 35 -6.58 -7.70 3.63
CA ASP A 35 -6.07 -8.18 2.35
C ASP A 35 -6.02 -7.03 1.33
N GLY A 36 -7.06 -6.17 1.30
CA GLY A 36 -7.12 -5.01 0.41
C GLY A 36 -6.04 -3.96 0.69
N LEU A 37 -5.74 -3.69 1.97
CA LEU A 37 -4.62 -2.84 2.38
C LEU A 37 -3.30 -3.37 1.84
N SER A 38 -3.09 -4.68 2.00
CA SER A 38 -1.88 -5.36 1.56
C SER A 38 -1.68 -5.30 0.04
N VAL A 39 -2.77 -5.50 -0.72
CA VAL A 39 -2.77 -5.39 -2.18
C VAL A 39 -2.50 -3.95 -2.63
N ALA A 40 -3.02 -2.95 -1.93
CA ALA A 40 -2.76 -1.54 -2.23
C ALA A 40 -1.27 -1.17 -2.04
N LEU A 41 -0.65 -1.72 -0.99
CA LEU A 41 0.78 -1.57 -0.72
C LEU A 41 1.63 -2.28 -1.78
N LEU A 42 1.25 -3.50 -2.19
CA LEU A 42 1.92 -4.21 -3.28
C LEU A 42 1.86 -3.42 -4.60
N GLY A 43 0.70 -2.83 -4.91
CA GLY A 43 0.48 -2.04 -6.13
C GLY A 43 1.12 -0.64 -6.11
N ASN A 44 1.78 -0.24 -5.01
CA ASN A 44 2.41 1.07 -4.83
C ASN A 44 1.49 2.25 -5.20
N SER A 45 0.20 2.17 -4.84
CA SER A 45 -0.82 3.19 -5.19
C SER A 45 -1.00 3.46 -6.69
N THR A 46 -0.55 2.57 -7.58
CA THR A 46 -0.80 2.64 -9.02
C THR A 46 -2.00 1.78 -9.40
N ALA A 47 -2.90 2.28 -10.26
CA ALA A 47 -4.11 1.55 -10.64
C ALA A 47 -3.78 0.21 -11.32
N ILE A 48 -2.78 0.19 -12.22
CA ILE A 48 -2.38 -1.03 -12.92
C ILE A 48 -1.70 -2.04 -11.99
N GLY A 49 -0.88 -1.56 -11.03
CA GLY A 49 -0.21 -2.41 -10.05
C GLY A 49 -1.21 -3.09 -9.12
N ILE A 50 -2.25 -2.37 -8.69
CA ILE A 50 -3.33 -2.92 -7.84
C ILE A 50 -4.13 -4.01 -8.58
N LEU A 51 -4.38 -3.85 -9.89
CA LEU A 51 -5.07 -4.87 -10.68
C LEU A 51 -4.27 -6.17 -10.76
N ILE A 52 -2.97 -6.09 -11.03
CA ILE A 52 -2.10 -7.28 -11.10
C ILE A 52 -1.94 -7.92 -9.72
N ALA A 53 -1.75 -7.10 -8.68
CA ALA A 53 -1.61 -7.54 -7.30
C ALA A 53 -2.87 -8.25 -6.77
N SER A 54 -4.06 -7.70 -7.07
CA SER A 54 -5.33 -8.30 -6.64
C SER A 54 -5.58 -9.65 -7.33
N LEU A 55 -5.15 -9.80 -8.58
CA LEU A 55 -5.23 -11.06 -9.31
C LEU A 55 -4.34 -12.14 -8.68
N LEU A 56 -3.09 -11.80 -8.31
CA LEU A 56 -2.20 -12.71 -7.59
C LEU A 56 -2.80 -13.17 -6.26
N PHE A 57 -3.30 -12.23 -5.44
CA PHE A 57 -3.94 -12.54 -4.16
C PHE A 57 -5.19 -13.42 -4.34
N SER A 58 -6.01 -13.12 -5.34
CA SER A 58 -7.23 -13.89 -5.64
C SER A 58 -6.91 -15.32 -6.04
N ILE A 59 -5.93 -15.52 -6.93
CA ILE A 59 -5.48 -16.86 -7.35
C ILE A 59 -4.92 -17.65 -6.17
N LEU A 60 -4.10 -17.04 -5.31
CA LEU A 60 -3.56 -17.72 -4.13
C LEU A 60 -4.66 -18.15 -3.15
N LYS A 61 -5.61 -17.27 -2.86
CA LYS A 61 -6.70 -17.58 -1.93
C LYS A 61 -7.65 -18.65 -2.49
N ILE A 62 -8.11 -18.50 -3.73
CA ILE A 62 -9.05 -19.44 -4.37
C ILE A 62 -8.35 -20.76 -4.69
N GLY A 63 -7.12 -20.70 -5.23
CA GLY A 63 -6.28 -21.87 -5.48
C GLY A 63 -5.94 -22.62 -4.18
N GLY A 64 -5.70 -21.89 -3.10
CA GLY A 64 -5.50 -22.44 -1.76
C GLY A 64 -6.72 -23.18 -1.21
N LEU A 65 -7.92 -22.62 -1.40
CA LEU A 65 -9.17 -23.31 -1.09
C LEU A 65 -9.34 -24.58 -1.94
N GLY A 66 -8.96 -24.53 -3.22
CA GLY A 66 -8.94 -25.71 -4.11
C GLY A 66 -7.96 -26.80 -3.65
N MET A 67 -6.79 -26.41 -3.14
CA MET A 67 -5.82 -27.36 -2.58
C MET A 67 -6.31 -27.99 -1.28
N GLN A 68 -7.05 -27.24 -0.47
CA GLN A 68 -7.69 -27.78 0.73
C GLN A 68 -8.75 -28.84 0.40
N THR A 69 -9.56 -28.60 -0.63
CA THR A 69 -10.65 -29.53 -1.00
C THR A 69 -10.16 -30.77 -1.77
N VAL A 70 -9.12 -30.64 -2.58
CA VAL A 70 -8.65 -31.73 -3.46
C VAL A 70 -7.46 -32.51 -2.88
N ALA A 71 -6.48 -31.81 -2.31
CA ALA A 71 -5.21 -32.39 -1.87
C ALA A 71 -5.11 -32.55 -0.35
N GLY A 72 -6.14 -32.12 0.41
CA GLY A 72 -6.15 -32.17 1.87
C GLY A 72 -5.11 -31.26 2.54
N VAL A 73 -4.54 -30.31 1.80
CA VAL A 73 -3.54 -29.38 2.32
C VAL A 73 -4.24 -28.31 3.17
N PRO A 74 -3.84 -28.10 4.44
CA PRO A 74 -4.45 -27.07 5.28
C PRO A 74 -4.29 -25.66 4.67
N TYR A 75 -5.34 -24.84 4.75
CA TYR A 75 -5.36 -23.47 4.20
C TYR A 75 -4.33 -22.55 4.87
N GLU A 76 -3.87 -22.93 6.05
CA GLU A 76 -2.83 -22.27 6.84
C GLU A 76 -1.54 -22.09 6.03
N ILE A 77 -1.20 -23.04 5.16
CA ILE A 77 0.00 -22.94 4.29
C ILE A 77 -0.12 -21.75 3.33
N VAL A 78 -1.30 -21.57 2.75
CA VAL A 78 -1.59 -20.48 1.81
C VAL A 78 -1.55 -19.14 2.55
N SER A 79 -2.09 -19.11 3.77
CA SER A 79 -2.04 -17.92 4.63
C SER A 79 -0.60 -17.50 4.96
N ILE A 80 0.30 -18.46 5.24
CA ILE A 80 1.72 -18.20 5.48
C ILE A 80 2.39 -17.62 4.24
N VAL A 81 2.09 -18.13 3.05
CA VAL A 81 2.64 -17.61 1.77
C VAL A 81 2.19 -16.17 1.54
N ILE A 82 0.90 -15.87 1.76
CA ILE A 82 0.37 -14.51 1.65
C ILE A 82 1.07 -13.58 2.65
N ALA A 83 1.21 -14.01 3.91
CA ALA A 83 1.91 -13.25 4.94
C ALA A 83 3.38 -12.98 4.58
N ALA A 84 4.08 -13.97 4.00
CA ALA A 84 5.46 -13.79 3.54
C ALA A 84 5.56 -12.75 2.42
N ILE A 85 4.63 -12.75 1.45
CA ILE A 85 4.57 -11.72 0.39
C ILE A 85 4.41 -10.33 1.01
N ILE A 86 3.47 -10.16 1.93
CA ILE A 86 3.22 -8.89 2.64
C ILE A 86 4.47 -8.45 3.41
N PHE A 87 5.13 -9.39 4.09
CA PHE A 87 6.34 -9.13 4.85
C PHE A 87 7.49 -8.63 3.95
N PHE A 88 7.73 -9.25 2.81
CA PHE A 88 8.75 -8.80 1.86
C PHE A 88 8.47 -7.39 1.31
N ILE A 89 7.20 -7.08 1.01
CA ILE A 89 6.80 -5.73 0.55
C ILE A 89 7.00 -4.70 1.67
N ALA A 90 6.59 -5.04 2.89
CA ALA A 90 6.74 -4.18 4.05
C ALA A 90 8.21 -3.85 4.31
N ILE A 91 9.11 -4.84 4.20
CA ILE A 91 10.55 -4.63 4.32
C ILE A 91 11.04 -3.58 3.31
N LYS A 92 10.69 -3.72 2.02
CA LYS A 92 11.09 -2.74 0.99
C LYS A 92 10.62 -1.33 1.37
N TYR A 93 9.37 -1.20 1.79
CA TYR A 93 8.79 0.07 2.18
C TYR A 93 9.50 0.69 3.39
N VAL A 94 9.83 -0.13 4.40
CA VAL A 94 10.59 0.31 5.59
C VAL A 94 11.99 0.78 5.22
N PHE A 95 12.68 0.08 4.33
CA PHE A 95 13.99 0.52 3.84
C PHE A 95 13.91 1.86 3.11
N ASP A 96 12.96 2.01 2.16
CA ASP A 96 12.76 3.26 1.43
C ASP A 96 12.47 4.41 2.40
N LEU A 97 11.65 4.18 3.43
CA LEU A 97 11.31 5.18 4.44
C LEU A 97 12.51 5.52 5.35
N LEU A 98 13.27 4.52 5.79
CA LEU A 98 14.47 4.72 6.64
C LEU A 98 15.55 5.52 5.91
N PHE A 99 15.80 5.22 4.63
CA PHE A 99 16.77 5.95 3.82
C PHE A 99 16.26 7.33 3.36
N ALA A 100 14.96 7.48 3.10
CA ALA A 100 14.35 8.78 2.80
C ALA A 100 14.44 9.73 4.00
N VAL A 101 14.22 9.24 5.23
CA VAL A 101 14.38 10.02 6.46
C VAL A 101 15.82 10.52 6.64
N LYS A 102 16.83 9.75 6.21
CA LYS A 102 18.24 10.20 6.24
C LYS A 102 18.55 11.30 5.21
N LYS A 103 17.70 11.52 4.20
CA LYS A 103 17.92 12.48 3.11
C LYS A 103 17.25 13.85 3.37
N GLY A 104 16.72 14.08 4.57
CA GLY A 104 15.89 15.24 4.92
C GLY A 104 16.55 16.39 5.69
N THR A 105 17.86 16.64 5.55
CA THR A 105 18.48 17.89 6.06
C THR A 105 19.72 18.29 5.25
N GLU A 106 19.52 18.72 4.01
CA GLU A 106 20.39 19.71 3.40
C GLU A 106 19.53 20.88 2.93
N ILE A 107 19.11 21.70 3.90
CA ILE A 107 18.80 23.10 3.64
C ILE A 107 20.10 23.80 3.27
N GLY A 108 20.48 23.70 1.99
CA GLY A 108 21.57 24.47 1.43
C GLY A 108 21.30 25.97 1.60
N PRO A 109 22.25 26.77 2.12
CA PRO A 109 22.02 28.16 2.48
C PRO A 109 21.98 29.15 1.30
N ASN A 110 21.53 28.77 0.09
CA ASN A 110 21.58 29.67 -1.08
C ASN A 110 20.42 29.52 -2.07
N ASN A 111 19.18 29.56 -1.56
CA ASN A 111 18.00 29.72 -2.41
C ASN A 111 17.37 31.09 -2.16
N GLY A 112 17.87 32.12 -2.87
CA GLY A 112 17.08 33.27 -3.31
C GLY A 112 16.65 34.33 -2.29
N VAL A 113 17.28 34.42 -1.10
CA VAL A 113 16.93 35.43 -0.07
C VAL A 113 18.10 36.35 0.32
N ASP A 114 18.99 36.67 -0.62
CA ASP A 114 19.76 37.91 -0.54
C ASP A 114 18.76 39.06 -0.74
N GLY A 115 18.31 39.58 0.40
CA GLY A 115 17.28 40.59 0.48
C GLY A 115 17.59 41.84 -0.34
N PRO A 116 16.57 42.65 -0.66
CA PRO A 116 16.79 43.92 -1.33
C PRO A 116 17.71 44.79 -0.45
N ASN A 117 18.85 45.21 -1.00
CA ASN A 117 19.79 46.22 -0.49
C ASN A 117 21.07 45.78 0.25
N ILE A 118 21.84 44.83 -0.28
CA ILE A 118 23.28 44.78 0.05
C ILE A 118 24.10 45.15 -1.18
N LYS A 119 24.19 46.46 -1.43
CA LYS A 119 25.22 47.04 -2.28
C LYS A 119 26.55 46.95 -1.55
N LEU A 120 27.31 45.89 -1.78
CA LEU A 120 28.75 45.90 -1.53
C LEU A 120 29.42 46.74 -2.63
N GLN A 121 29.27 48.05 -2.45
CA GLN A 121 30.05 49.09 -3.10
C GLN A 121 31.51 48.89 -2.69
N LYS A 122 32.25 48.15 -3.51
CA LYS A 122 33.71 48.08 -3.42
C LYS A 122 34.25 49.23 -4.27
N GLU A 123 34.42 50.38 -3.63
CA GLU A 123 35.17 51.51 -4.17
C GLU A 123 36.61 51.07 -4.48
N GLY A 124 37.19 51.61 -5.56
CA GLY A 124 38.62 51.48 -5.88
C GLY A 124 39.50 52.03 -4.75
N PRO A 125 40.82 51.77 -4.76
CA PRO A 125 41.66 52.26 -5.87
C PRO A 125 42.71 51.24 -6.33
N VAL A 126 42.91 51.15 -7.64
CA VAL A 126 44.11 50.53 -8.22
C VAL A 126 45.03 51.67 -8.68
N LEU A 127 46.07 51.90 -7.88
CA LEU A 127 47.30 52.58 -8.32
C LEU A 127 48.01 51.70 -9.36
#